data_AF-A0AB36NWX2-F1
#
_entry.id   AF-A0AB36NWX2-F1
#
_cell.length_a   1.000
_cell.length_b   1.000
_cell.length_c   1.000
_cell.angle_alpha   90.00
_cell.angle_beta   90.00
_cell.angle_gamma   90.00
#
_symmetry.space_group_name_H-M   'P 1'
#
loop_
_entity.id
_entity.type
_entity.pdbx_description
1 polymer ?
#
loop_
_entity_poly.entity_id
_entity_poly.type
_entity_poly.pdbx_seq_one_letter_code
_entity_poly.pdbx_strand_id
1 'polypeptide(L)'
;MLDNKKNIQEFYIDLKNKFPKIAELKTWNKYNWSVEGYENSMIMSDLAKEIIFWTSEHKLEDSRNFFHYLELCLNVYDERVTSFIYTDFLVTIMEAENKETRELIKKMMLSKTKEFYQLLFQFYSESE
;
A
#
# COMPACT_ATOMS: atom_id res chain seq x y z
N MET A 1 24.33 -11.24 -10.27
CA MET A 1 23.83 -11.70 -8.95
C MET A 1 22.34 -11.93 -9.13
N LEU A 2 21.84 -13.15 -8.90
CA LEU A 2 20.39 -13.36 -8.81
C LEU A 2 19.93 -12.61 -7.57
N ASP A 3 19.23 -11.50 -7.79
CA ASP A 3 18.66 -10.69 -6.73
C ASP A 3 17.61 -11.57 -6.04
N ASN A 4 17.94 -12.15 -4.89
CA ASN A 4 17.04 -12.98 -4.07
C ASN A 4 16.00 -12.07 -3.41
N LYS A 5 15.15 -11.45 -4.21
CA LYS A 5 14.03 -10.65 -3.73
C LYS A 5 12.96 -11.57 -3.16
N LYS A 6 12.34 -11.13 -2.07
CA LYS A 6 11.23 -11.84 -1.44
C LYS A 6 9.99 -11.78 -2.31
N ASN A 7 9.20 -12.85 -2.30
CA ASN A 7 7.97 -12.93 -3.08
C ASN A 7 6.74 -12.33 -2.34
N ILE A 8 5.60 -12.31 -3.01
CA ILE A 8 4.34 -11.75 -2.47
C ILE A 8 3.78 -12.48 -1.24
N GLN A 9 4.00 -13.79 -1.11
CA GLN A 9 3.58 -14.53 0.09
C GLN A 9 4.40 -14.08 1.31
N GLU A 10 5.71 -13.93 1.13
CA GLU A 10 6.61 -13.41 2.17
C GLU A 10 6.24 -11.97 2.54
N PHE A 11 5.84 -11.14 1.57
CA PHE A 11 5.36 -9.78 1.84
C PHE A 11 4.18 -9.77 2.80
N TYR A 12 3.15 -10.58 2.54
CA TYR A 12 1.97 -10.60 3.41
C TYR A 12 2.25 -11.19 4.80
N ILE A 13 3.16 -12.17 4.89
CA ILE A 13 3.60 -12.68 6.20
C ILE A 13 4.29 -11.57 7.00
N ASP A 14 5.26 -10.87 6.40
CA ASP A 14 5.98 -9.78 7.05
C ASP A 14 5.05 -8.62 7.42
N LEU A 15 4.10 -8.29 6.54
CA LEU A 15 3.10 -7.25 6.76
C LEU A 15 2.22 -7.56 7.98
N LYS A 16 1.69 -8.79 8.07
CA LYS A 16 0.83 -9.22 9.18
C LYS A 16 1.58 -9.20 10.51
N ASN A 17 2.85 -9.59 10.51
CA ASN A 17 3.69 -9.57 11.71
C ASN A 17 4.02 -8.15 12.16
N LYS A 18 4.24 -7.23 11.21
CA LYS A 18 4.65 -5.86 11.51
C LYS A 18 3.49 -4.94 11.88
N PHE A 19 2.30 -5.20 11.33
CA PHE A 19 1.10 -4.38 11.57
C PHE A 19 -0.07 -5.25 12.04
N PRO A 20 -0.16 -5.57 13.34
CA PRO A 20 -1.24 -6.41 13.87
C PRO A 20 -2.64 -5.85 13.61
N LYS A 21 -2.81 -4.51 13.59
CA LYS A 21 -4.08 -3.84 13.26
C LYS A 21 -4.57 -4.19 11.85
N ILE A 22 -3.64 -4.44 10.93
CA ILE A 22 -3.96 -4.83 9.55
C ILE A 22 -4.43 -6.28 9.49
N ALA A 23 -3.97 -7.14 10.40
CA ALA A 23 -4.38 -8.53 10.46
C ALA A 23 -5.91 -8.71 10.71
N GLU A 24 -6.58 -7.67 11.18
CA GLU A 24 -8.02 -7.65 11.44
C GLU A 24 -8.87 -7.32 10.20
N LEU A 25 -8.26 -6.92 9.07
CA LEU A 25 -9.02 -6.66 7.84
C LEU A 25 -9.71 -7.94 7.36
N LYS A 26 -11.01 -7.82 7.04
CA LYS A 26 -11.86 -8.96 6.64
C LYS A 26 -11.37 -9.68 5.38
N THR A 27 -10.64 -8.97 4.52
CA THR A 27 -10.07 -9.49 3.27
C THR A 27 -8.99 -10.55 3.51
N TRP A 28 -8.24 -10.49 4.63
CA TRP A 28 -7.27 -11.53 4.98
C TRP A 28 -7.90 -12.88 5.29
N ASN A 29 -9.08 -12.87 5.93
CA ASN A 29 -9.74 -14.10 6.37
C ASN A 29 -10.38 -14.88 5.21
N LYS A 30 -10.53 -14.25 4.03
CA LYS A 30 -11.06 -14.88 2.82
C LYS A 30 -9.97 -15.30 1.82
N TYR A 31 -8.72 -15.05 2.15
CA TYR A 31 -7.60 -15.28 1.24
C TYR A 31 -7.32 -16.78 1.07
N ASN A 32 -7.58 -17.31 -0.12
CA ASN A 32 -6.97 -18.54 -0.58
C ASN A 32 -5.62 -18.14 -1.20
N TRP A 33 -4.50 -18.59 -0.64
CA TRP A 33 -3.14 -18.10 -0.90
C TRP A 33 -2.57 -18.41 -2.30
N SER A 34 -3.43 -18.42 -3.33
CA SER A 34 -3.05 -18.58 -4.72
C SER A 34 -2.32 -17.33 -5.22
N VAL A 35 -1.11 -17.53 -5.73
CA VAL A 35 -0.15 -16.48 -6.12
C VAL A 35 -0.64 -15.64 -7.31
N GLU A 36 -1.67 -16.09 -8.03
CA GLU A 36 -2.21 -15.45 -9.25
C GLU A 36 -3.62 -14.87 -9.04
N GLY A 37 -4.06 -14.80 -7.77
CA GLY A 37 -5.41 -14.37 -7.42
C GLY A 37 -5.65 -12.86 -7.56
N TYR A 38 -6.86 -12.48 -7.98
CA TYR A 38 -7.38 -11.10 -7.94
C TYR A 38 -7.41 -10.55 -6.51
N GLU A 39 -7.33 -11.42 -5.51
CA GLU A 39 -7.32 -11.11 -4.10
C GLU A 39 -6.12 -10.23 -3.69
N ASN A 40 -4.98 -10.32 -4.40
CA ASN A 40 -3.82 -9.48 -4.12
C ASN A 40 -4.12 -7.98 -4.32
N SER A 41 -4.83 -7.66 -5.41
CA SER A 41 -5.32 -6.32 -5.72
C SER A 41 -6.31 -5.84 -4.65
N MET A 42 -7.30 -6.67 -4.30
CA MET A 42 -8.28 -6.35 -3.26
C MET A 42 -7.63 -6.05 -1.91
N ILE A 43 -6.65 -6.85 -1.51
CA ILE A 43 -5.89 -6.64 -0.26
C ILE A 43 -5.18 -5.28 -0.30
N MET A 44 -4.53 -4.94 -1.41
CA MET A 44 -3.77 -3.70 -1.53
C MET A 44 -4.67 -2.46 -1.54
N SER A 45 -5.84 -2.53 -2.15
CA SER A 45 -6.86 -1.48 -2.03
C SER A 45 -7.42 -1.37 -0.60
N ASP A 46 -7.66 -2.49 0.09
CA ASP A 46 -8.14 -2.44 1.48
C ASP A 46 -7.08 -1.91 2.45
N LEU A 47 -5.80 -2.23 2.20
CA LEU A 47 -4.69 -1.62 2.91
C LEU A 47 -4.70 -0.10 2.73
N ALA A 48 -4.87 0.38 1.50
CA ALA A 48 -4.95 1.82 1.23
C ALA A 48 -6.12 2.48 1.97
N LYS A 49 -7.31 1.86 1.98
CA LYS A 49 -8.48 2.35 2.74
C LYS A 49 -8.20 2.42 4.24
N GLU A 50 -7.49 1.44 4.79
CA GLU A 50 -7.11 1.46 6.20
C GLU A 50 -6.13 2.61 6.52
N ILE A 51 -5.18 2.90 5.63
CA ILE A 51 -4.27 4.05 5.78
C ILE A 51 -5.03 5.39 5.66
N ILE A 52 -5.99 5.49 4.74
CA ILE A 52 -6.88 6.65 4.62
C ILE A 52 -7.63 6.86 5.94
N PHE A 53 -8.22 5.80 6.49
CA PHE A 53 -8.92 5.83 7.76
C PHE A 53 -8.02 6.24 8.94
N TRP A 54 -6.82 5.66 9.05
CA TRP A 54 -5.87 6.07 10.09
C TRP A 54 -5.50 7.54 9.98
N THR A 55 -5.30 8.02 8.76
CA THR A 55 -4.94 9.41 8.52
C THR A 55 -6.10 10.35 8.84
N SER A 56 -7.34 10.01 8.49
CA SER A 56 -8.53 10.83 8.81
C SER A 56 -8.80 10.89 10.30
N GLU A 57 -8.47 9.83 11.05
CA GLU A 57 -8.58 9.78 12.52
C GLU A 57 -7.35 10.35 13.25
N HIS A 58 -6.49 11.11 12.54
CA HIS A 58 -5.25 11.70 13.06
C HIS A 58 -4.25 10.70 13.69
N LYS A 59 -4.34 9.41 13.35
CA LYS A 59 -3.36 8.36 13.70
C LYS A 59 -2.17 8.41 12.75
N LEU A 60 -1.51 9.55 12.70
CA LEU A 60 -0.46 9.84 11.71
C LEU A 60 0.80 8.98 11.91
N GLU A 61 1.08 8.54 13.14
CA GLU A 61 2.24 7.69 13.42
C GLU A 61 2.11 6.30 12.77
N ASP A 62 0.93 5.68 12.87
CA ASP A 62 0.65 4.39 12.21
C ASP A 62 0.83 4.52 10.69
N SER A 63 0.32 5.61 10.11
CA SER A 63 0.41 5.88 8.67
C SER A 63 1.85 6.13 8.21
N ARG A 64 2.65 6.92 8.96
CA ARG A 64 4.08 7.12 8.68
C ARG A 64 4.86 5.82 8.74
N ASN A 65 4.63 5.03 9.78
CA ASN A 65 5.29 3.73 9.94
C ASN A 65 4.98 2.80 8.76
N PHE A 66 3.75 2.85 8.24
CA PHE A 66 3.37 2.11 7.04
C PHE A 66 4.11 2.57 5.80
N PHE A 67 4.21 3.88 5.53
CA PHE A 67 4.97 4.38 4.38
C PHE A 67 6.47 4.06 4.46
N HIS A 68 7.06 4.11 5.66
CA HIS A 68 8.43 3.64 5.86
C HIS A 68 8.59 2.15 5.52
N TYR A 69 7.61 1.33 5.87
CA TYR A 69 7.61 -0.08 5.50
C TYR A 69 7.44 -0.29 3.99
N LEU A 70 6.51 0.42 3.33
CA LEU A 70 6.34 0.34 1.89
C LEU A 70 7.62 0.73 1.13
N GLU A 71 8.30 1.80 1.56
CA GLU A 71 9.55 2.25 0.96
C GLU A 71 10.64 1.15 1.02
N LEU A 72 10.73 0.44 2.15
CA LEU A 72 11.61 -0.73 2.27
C LEU A 72 11.17 -1.85 1.33
N CYS A 73 9.86 -2.07 1.19
CA CYS A 73 9.35 -3.15 0.36
C CYS A 73 9.74 -3.01 -1.11
N LEU A 74 9.74 -1.77 -1.63
CA LEU A 74 10.17 -1.47 -3.00
C LEU A 74 11.63 -1.84 -3.32
N ASN A 75 12.44 -2.14 -2.30
CA ASN A 75 13.82 -2.59 -2.46
C ASN A 75 13.98 -4.11 -2.22
N VAL A 76 13.18 -4.68 -1.33
CA VAL A 76 13.36 -6.05 -0.80
C VAL A 76 12.50 -7.08 -1.53
N TYR A 77 11.33 -6.67 -2.06
CA TYR A 77 10.40 -7.58 -2.71
C TYR A 77 10.44 -7.47 -4.22
N ASP A 78 9.95 -8.53 -4.86
CA ASP A 78 9.89 -8.65 -6.31
C ASP A 78 9.00 -7.59 -6.97
N GLU A 79 9.02 -7.60 -8.30
CA GLU A 79 8.27 -6.68 -9.14
C GLU A 79 6.75 -6.80 -8.98
N ARG A 80 6.22 -7.94 -8.50
CA ARG A 80 4.78 -8.13 -8.33
C ARG A 80 4.28 -7.29 -7.16
N VAL A 81 4.98 -7.34 -6.02
CA VAL A 81 4.67 -6.49 -4.86
C VAL A 81 4.77 -5.02 -5.25
N THR A 82 5.83 -4.66 -5.99
CA THR A 82 6.02 -3.30 -6.51
C THR A 82 4.86 -2.87 -7.40
N SER A 83 4.42 -3.76 -8.30
CA SER A 83 3.29 -3.50 -9.21
C SER A 83 2.02 -3.24 -8.43
N PHE A 84 1.65 -4.11 -7.48
CA PHE A 84 0.43 -3.91 -6.69
C PHE A 84 0.47 -2.67 -5.78
N ILE A 85 1.64 -2.30 -5.26
CA ILE A 85 1.79 -1.01 -4.55
C ILE A 85 1.45 0.15 -5.51
N TYR A 86 1.95 0.09 -6.74
CA TYR A 86 1.75 1.13 -7.73
C TYR A 86 0.32 1.18 -8.27
N THR A 87 -0.23 0.04 -8.71
CA THR A 87 -1.49 -0.04 -9.46
C THR A 87 -2.74 -0.08 -8.58
N ASP A 88 -2.64 -0.56 -7.34
CA ASP A 88 -3.81 -0.81 -6.50
C ASP A 88 -3.76 0.07 -5.25
N PHE A 89 -2.67 0.01 -4.49
CA PHE A 89 -2.54 0.78 -3.26
C PHE A 89 -2.51 2.29 -3.54
N LEU A 90 -1.55 2.77 -4.36
CA LEU A 90 -1.40 4.21 -4.62
C LEU A 90 -2.55 4.79 -5.45
N VAL A 91 -3.13 4.02 -6.37
CA VAL A 91 -4.35 4.43 -7.10
C VAL A 91 -5.52 4.62 -6.13
N THR A 92 -5.73 3.68 -5.20
CA THR A 92 -6.80 3.82 -4.20
C THR A 92 -6.60 5.06 -3.31
N ILE A 93 -5.36 5.42 -2.97
CA ILE A 93 -5.05 6.68 -2.27
C ILE A 93 -5.39 7.90 -3.14
N MET A 94 -5.08 7.86 -4.44
CA MET A 94 -5.35 8.96 -5.37
C MET A 94 -6.86 9.20 -5.56
N GLU A 95 -7.65 8.13 -5.57
CA GLU A 95 -9.11 8.16 -5.71
C GLU A 95 -9.86 8.50 -4.40
N ALA A 96 -9.16 8.57 -3.27
CA ALA A 96 -9.80 8.85 -1.97
C ALA A 96 -10.47 10.22 -1.97
N GLU A 97 -11.77 10.33 -1.68
CA GLU A 97 -12.54 11.58 -1.85
C GLU A 97 -12.02 12.75 -1.00
N ASN A 98 -11.52 12.50 0.21
CA ASN A 98 -11.09 13.56 1.13
C ASN A 98 -9.72 14.12 0.75
N LYS A 99 -9.71 15.32 0.14
CA LYS A 99 -8.50 16.05 -0.24
C LYS A 99 -7.54 16.32 0.91
N GLU A 100 -8.03 16.72 2.09
CA GLU A 100 -7.16 17.00 3.24
C GLU A 100 -6.42 15.73 3.69
N THR A 101 -7.12 14.59 3.74
CA THR A 101 -6.53 13.30 4.03
C THR A 101 -5.49 12.92 2.98
N ARG A 102 -5.78 13.10 1.69
CA ARG A 102 -4.78 12.85 0.61
C ARG A 102 -3.53 13.70 0.78
N GLU A 103 -3.67 14.99 1.07
CA GLU A 103 -2.52 15.88 1.28
C GLU A 103 -1.67 15.50 2.50
N LEU A 104 -2.29 15.03 3.59
CA LEU A 104 -1.57 14.48 4.73
C LEU A 104 -0.80 13.21 4.33
N ILE A 105 -1.43 12.31 3.56
CA ILE A 105 -0.79 11.09 3.05
C ILE A 105 0.41 11.42 2.17
N LYS A 106 0.29 12.37 1.22
CA LYS A 106 1.39 12.81 0.35
C LYS A 106 2.61 13.29 1.15
N LYS A 107 2.40 13.92 2.30
CA LYS A 107 3.49 14.37 3.20
C LYS A 107 4.18 13.22 3.94
N MET A 108 3.54 12.05 4.03
CA MET A 108 4.09 10.85 4.68
C MET A 108 4.80 9.92 3.70
N MET A 109 4.58 10.08 2.40
CA MET A 109 5.29 9.32 1.36
C MET A 109 6.79 9.61 1.39
N LEU A 110 7.59 8.57 1.18
CA LEU A 110 9.04 8.65 1.02
C LEU A 110 9.41 8.75 -0.46
N SER A 111 10.71 8.76 -0.78
CA SER A 111 11.21 9.10 -2.11
C SER A 111 10.57 8.28 -3.23
N LYS A 112 10.63 6.94 -3.16
CA LYS A 112 10.13 6.05 -4.22
C LYS A 112 8.62 5.99 -4.25
N THR A 113 7.98 5.88 -3.09
CA THR A 113 6.52 5.91 -2.98
C THR A 113 5.93 7.22 -3.53
N LYS A 114 6.59 8.35 -3.29
CA LYS A 114 6.22 9.66 -3.86
C LYS A 114 6.44 9.73 -5.37
N GLU A 115 7.57 9.24 -5.85
CA GLU A 115 7.87 9.17 -7.29
C GLU A 115 6.77 8.41 -8.04
N PHE A 116 6.42 7.22 -7.56
CA PHE A 116 5.34 6.41 -8.12
C PHE A 116 3.99 7.13 -8.06
N TYR A 117 3.65 7.73 -6.93
CA TYR A 117 2.40 8.47 -6.83
C TYR A 117 2.33 9.64 -7.84
N GLN A 118 3.45 10.33 -8.07
CA GLN A 118 3.51 11.41 -9.06
C GLN A 118 3.37 10.92 -10.50
N LEU A 119 3.86 9.72 -10.82
CA LEU A 119 3.69 9.12 -12.15
C LEU A 119 2.23 8.80 -12.46
N LEU A 120 1.42 8.48 -11.45
CA LEU A 120 -0.01 8.20 -11.64
C LEU A 120 -0.79 9.40 -12.19
N PHE A 121 -0.34 10.64 -11.97
CA PHE A 121 -0.99 11.84 -12.54
C PHE A 121 -0.98 11.89 -14.06
N GLN A 122 -0.12 11.09 -14.71
CA GLN A 122 -0.13 10.96 -16.17
C GLN A 122 -1.34 10.19 -16.68
N PHE A 123 -2.00 9.43 -15.80
CA PHE A 123 -3.09 8.50 -16.14
C PHE A 123 -4.39 8.80 -15.39
N TYR A 124 -4.30 9.35 -14.17
CA TYR A 124 -5.42 9.60 -13.27
C TYR A 124 -5.40 11.07 -12.81
N SER A 125 -6.51 11.78 -13.01
CA SER A 125 -6.75 13.09 -12.40
C SER A 125 -7.40 12.92 -11.03
N GLU A 126 -6.90 13.58 -10.00
CA GLU A 126 -7.54 13.57 -8.68
C GLU A 126 -8.97 14.13 -8.76
N SER A 127 -9.92 13.43 -8.15
CA SER A 127 -11.27 13.93 -7.93
C SER A 127 -11.22 15.18 -7.04
N GLU A 128 -11.84 16.27 -7.50
CA GLU A 128 -11.95 17.55 -6.75
C GLU A 128 -12.75 17.43 -5.45
#